data_AF-A0A9X2H5H8-F1
#
_entry.id   AF-A0A9X2H5H8-F1
#
_cell.length_a   1.000
_cell.length_b   1.000
_cell.length_c   1.000
_cell.angle_alpha   90.00
_cell.angle_beta   90.00
_cell.angle_gamma   90.00
#
_symmetry.space_group_name_H-M   'P 1'
#
loop_
_entity.id
_entity.type
_entity.pdbx_description
1 polymer ?
#
loop_
_entity_poly.entity_id
_entity_poly.type
_entity_poly.pdbx_seq_one_letter_code
_entity_poly.pdbx_strand_id
1 'polypeptide(L)'
;MKAEKGRKGTDVHHIVEKESAYQDGFTTPQIEGPDNLVRIPRYKYHDINGWYQRRNPDFDGKSPRDYLRGRSWNERFEVGLDALFEQGVLKP
;
A
#
# COMPACT_ATOMS: atom_id res chain seq x y z
N MET A 1 -7.58 -15.43 -5.63
CA MET A 1 -7.83 -15.62 -4.18
C MET A 1 -8.62 -14.41 -3.70
N LYS A 2 -9.66 -14.58 -2.88
CA LYS A 2 -10.34 -13.44 -2.25
C LYS A 2 -9.46 -13.02 -1.07
N ALA A 3 -9.09 -11.73 -0.99
CA ALA A 3 -8.48 -11.18 0.21
C ALA A 3 -9.32 -11.59 1.43
N GLU A 4 -8.69 -12.23 2.41
CA GLU A 4 -9.36 -12.79 3.59
C GLU A 4 -10.19 -11.69 4.25
N LYS A 5 -11.50 -11.95 4.44
CA LYS A 5 -12.42 -11.02 5.10
C LYS A 5 -11.82 -10.69 6.48
N GLY A 6 -11.58 -9.40 6.75
CA GLY A 6 -10.80 -8.94 7.91
C GLY A 6 -11.23 -9.61 9.23
N ARG A 7 -10.26 -9.98 10.07
CA ARG A 7 -10.52 -10.41 11.46
C ARG A 7 -11.02 -9.21 12.26
N LYS A 8 -11.83 -9.42 13.30
CA LYS A 8 -12.41 -8.32 14.11
C LYS A 8 -11.33 -7.32 14.54
N GLY A 9 -11.47 -6.06 14.12
CA GLY A 9 -10.54 -4.96 14.43
C GLY A 9 -9.34 -4.80 13.48
N THR A 10 -9.18 -5.67 12.48
CA THR A 10 -8.06 -5.65 11.54
C THR A 10 -8.52 -5.85 10.10
N ASP A 11 -7.75 -5.36 9.15
CA ASP A 11 -7.93 -5.62 7.73
C ASP A 11 -6.61 -6.06 7.09
N VAL A 12 -6.71 -6.72 5.93
CA VAL A 12 -5.54 -7.03 5.11
C VAL A 12 -5.29 -5.84 4.19
N HIS A 13 -4.06 -5.34 4.21
CA HIS A 13 -3.58 -4.24 3.42
C HIS A 13 -2.59 -4.75 2.38
N HIS A 14 -2.69 -4.23 1.16
CA HIS A 14 -1.69 -4.44 0.12
C HIS A 14 -0.58 -3.39 0.28
N ILE A 15 0.67 -3.84 0.47
CA ILE A 15 1.83 -2.94 0.64
C ILE A 15 1.99 -2.04 -0.60
N VAL A 16 1.97 -2.66 -1.78
CA VAL A 16 1.77 -2.01 -3.07
C VAL A 16 0.29 -1.91 -3.37
N GLU A 17 -0.21 -0.71 -3.66
CA GLU A 17 -1.63 -0.48 -3.89
C GLU A 17 -2.16 -1.30 -5.10
N LYS A 18 -3.20 -2.08 -4.83
CA LYS A 18 -3.74 -3.10 -5.71
C LYS A 18 -4.23 -2.54 -7.05
N GLU A 19 -5.12 -1.55 -7.01
CA GLU A 19 -5.77 -1.02 -8.20
C GLU A 19 -4.77 -0.35 -9.16
N SER A 20 -3.86 0.49 -8.66
CA SER A 20 -2.81 1.09 -9.49
C SER A 20 -1.84 0.05 -10.05
N ALA A 21 -1.50 -0.99 -9.28
CA ALA A 21 -0.65 -2.07 -9.77
C ALA A 21 -1.31 -2.84 -10.93
N TYR A 22 -2.60 -3.17 -10.82
CA TYR A 22 -3.34 -3.78 -11.93
C TYR A 22 -3.37 -2.88 -13.17
N GLN A 23 -3.62 -1.58 -12.98
CA GLN A 23 -3.64 -0.61 -14.08
C GLN A 23 -2.28 -0.41 -14.75
N ASP A 24 -1.18 -0.65 -14.04
CA ASP A 24 0.19 -0.58 -14.58
C ASP A 24 0.70 -1.94 -15.10
N GLY A 25 -0.16 -2.96 -15.14
CA GLY A 25 0.13 -4.24 -15.78
C GLY A 25 0.96 -5.22 -14.93
N PHE A 26 1.06 -5.01 -13.61
CA PHE A 26 1.68 -5.98 -12.73
C PHE A 26 0.83 -7.26 -12.63
N THR A 27 1.50 -8.38 -12.39
CA THR A 27 0.84 -9.68 -12.45
C THR A 27 0.00 -9.95 -11.20
N THR A 28 -1.11 -10.67 -11.35
CA THR A 28 -1.94 -11.10 -10.19
C THR A 28 -1.13 -11.80 -9.10
N PRO A 29 -0.16 -12.70 -9.39
CA PRO A 29 0.65 -13.31 -8.34
C PRO A 29 1.50 -12.32 -7.54
N GLN A 30 1.99 -11.24 -8.16
CA GLN A 30 2.69 -10.17 -7.42
C GLN A 30 1.71 -9.38 -6.55
N ILE A 31 0.56 -9.00 -7.11
CA ILE A 31 -0.42 -8.15 -6.44
C ILE A 31 -1.10 -8.87 -5.27
N GLU A 32 -1.59 -10.08 -5.48
CA GLU A 32 -2.34 -10.85 -4.48
C GLU A 32 -1.44 -11.84 -3.70
N GLY A 33 -0.14 -11.83 -3.98
CA GLY A 33 0.85 -12.71 -3.34
C GLY A 33 1.04 -12.36 -1.86
N PRO A 34 1.39 -13.36 -1.02
CA PRO A 34 1.55 -13.14 0.42
C PRO A 34 2.60 -12.09 0.76
N ASP A 35 3.62 -11.92 -0.08
CA ASP A 35 4.69 -10.94 0.11
C ASP A 35 4.18 -9.49 0.03
N ASN A 36 3.04 -9.27 -0.62
CA ASN A 36 2.41 -7.96 -0.75
C ASN A 36 1.28 -7.73 0.26
N LEU A 37 1.01 -8.67 1.17
CA LEU A 37 -0.14 -8.60 2.07
C LEU A 37 0.30 -8.50 3.54
N VAL A 38 -0.23 -7.52 4.25
CA VAL A 38 0.00 -7.35 5.69
C VAL A 38 -1.31 -7.12 6.43
N ARG A 39 -1.49 -7.75 7.59
CA ARG A 39 -2.67 -7.51 8.43
C ARG A 39 -2.40 -6.38 9.40
N ILE A 40 -3.26 -5.37 9.39
CA ILE A 40 -3.09 -4.15 10.19
C ILE A 40 -4.38 -3.78 10.91
N PRO A 41 -4.31 -2.99 12.00
CA PRO A 41 -5.51 -2.43 12.63
C PRO A 41 -6.35 -1.65 11.62
N ARG A 42 -7.68 -1.78 11.68
CA ARG A 42 -8.60 -1.15 10.72
C ARG A 42 -8.44 0.36 10.64
N TYR A 43 -8.23 1.03 11.77
CA TYR A 43 -8.03 2.48 11.77
C TYR A 43 -6.73 2.87 11.03
N LYS A 44 -5.64 2.10 11.19
CA LYS A 44 -4.39 2.29 10.42
C LYS A 44 -4.57 2.05 8.94
N TYR A 45 -5.40 1.08 8.54
CA TYR A 45 -5.76 0.89 7.13
C TYR A 45 -6.36 2.16 6.52
N HIS A 46 -7.27 2.81 7.24
CA HIS A 46 -7.84 4.08 6.79
C HIS A 46 -6.83 5.23 6.77
N ASP A 47 -5.95 5.32 7.78
CA ASP A 47 -4.89 6.32 7.83
C ASP A 47 -3.92 6.19 6.64
N ILE A 48 -3.46 4.97 6.35
CA ILE A 48 -2.55 4.69 5.23
C ILE A 48 -3.22 4.97 3.89
N ASN A 49 -4.47 4.53 3.70
CA ASN A 49 -5.21 4.84 2.46
C ASN A 49 -5.40 6.35 2.28
N GLY A 50 -5.59 7.09 3.39
CA GLY A 50 -5.63 8.55 3.37
C GLY A 50 -4.28 9.17 3.01
N TRP A 51 -3.17 8.65 3.56
CA TRP A 51 -1.81 9.09 3.24
C TRP A 51 -1.51 8.96 1.74
N TYR A 52 -1.85 7.82 1.13
CA TYR A 52 -1.68 7.59 -0.31
C TYR A 52 -2.43 8.57 -1.22
N GLN A 53 -3.46 9.24 -0.72
CA GLN A 53 -4.30 10.19 -1.46
C GLN A 53 -3.90 11.64 -1.25
N ARG A 54 -3.17 11.94 -0.17
CA ARG A 54 -2.78 13.32 0.16
C ARG A 54 -1.53 13.70 -0.60
N ARG A 55 -1.48 14.94 -1.08
CA ARG A 55 -0.27 15.51 -1.67
C ARG A 55 0.86 15.51 -0.64
N ASN A 56 2.04 15.12 -1.08
CA ASN A 56 3.24 15.09 -0.26
C ASN A 56 4.36 15.85 -0.98
N PRO A 57 5.03 16.82 -0.33
CA PRO A 57 6.21 17.49 -0.86
C PRO A 57 7.33 16.55 -1.31
N ASP A 58 7.49 15.39 -0.66
CA ASP A 58 8.52 14.39 -0.98
C ASP A 58 8.25 13.67 -2.30
N PHE A 59 7.02 13.79 -2.83
CA PHE A 59 6.56 13.19 -4.08
C PHE A 59 6.25 14.24 -5.15
N ASP A 60 7.09 15.28 -5.27
CA ASP A 60 6.92 16.40 -6.21
C ASP A 60 5.57 17.13 -6.04
N GLY A 61 5.03 17.15 -4.81
CA GLY A 61 3.72 17.72 -4.51
C GLY A 61 2.53 16.91 -5.06
N LYS A 62 2.78 15.70 -5.59
CA LYS A 62 1.74 14.73 -5.96
C LYS A 62 1.33 13.89 -4.76
N SER A 63 0.23 13.16 -4.88
CA SER A 63 -0.05 12.09 -3.92
C SER A 63 0.92 10.92 -4.16
N PRO A 64 1.27 10.13 -3.13
CA PRO A 64 2.08 8.92 -3.33
C PRO A 64 1.49 8.01 -4.42
N ARG A 65 0.16 7.85 -4.47
CA ARG A 65 -0.53 7.08 -5.51
C ARG A 65 -0.24 7.61 -6.92
N ASP A 66 -0.29 8.93 -7.11
CA ASP A 66 -0.04 9.54 -8.42
C ASP A 66 1.44 9.52 -8.80
N TYR A 67 2.33 9.74 -7.83
CA TYR A 67 3.79 9.71 -8.04
C TYR A 67 4.28 8.32 -8.47
N LEU A 68 3.68 7.27 -7.90
CA LEU A 68 4.07 5.88 -8.15
C LEU A 68 3.56 5.31 -9.47
N ARG A 69 2.71 6.02 -10.23
CA ARG A 69 2.25 5.57 -11.55
C ARG A 69 3.42 5.32 -12.50
N GLY A 70 3.41 4.16 -13.18
CA GLY A 70 4.50 3.74 -14.06
C GLY A 70 5.84 3.41 -13.38
N ARG A 71 5.97 3.55 -12.05
CA ARG A 71 7.17 3.18 -11.30
C ARG A 71 7.29 1.67 -11.13
N SER A 72 8.50 1.20 -10.86
CA SER A 72 8.83 -0.21 -10.67
C SER A 72 8.11 -0.82 -9.46
N TRP A 73 8.01 -2.16 -9.42
CA TRP A 73 7.44 -2.87 -8.28
C TRP A 73 8.20 -2.57 -6.98
N ASN A 74 9.53 -2.62 -7.03
CA ASN A 74 10.39 -2.41 -5.87
C ASN A 74 10.20 -1.01 -5.28
N GLU A 75 10.15 0.03 -6.13
CA GLU A 75 9.95 1.41 -5.66
C GLU A 75 8.58 1.58 -4.98
N ARG A 76 7.52 0.96 -5.52
CA ARG A 76 6.21 0.97 -4.85
C ARG A 76 6.23 0.23 -3.52
N PHE A 77 6.97 -0.89 -3.48
CA PHE A 77 7.05 -1.71 -2.29
C PHE A 77 7.80 -0.99 -1.17
N GLU A 78 8.93 -0.34 -1.49
CA GLU A 78 9.69 0.51 -0.57
C GLU A 78 8.81 1.64 0.00
N VAL A 79 8.14 2.41 -0.87
CA VAL A 79 7.23 3.48 -0.43
C VAL A 79 6.07 2.93 0.41
N GLY A 80 5.56 1.74 0.10
CA GLY A 80 4.54 1.07 0.91
C GLY A 80 5.03 0.64 2.28
N LEU A 81 6.27 0.18 2.39
CA LEU A 81 6.91 -0.10 3.69
C LEU A 81 7.12 1.18 4.48
N ASP A 82 7.59 2.26 3.85
CA ASP A 82 7.78 3.56 4.50
C ASP A 82 6.46 4.07 5.07
N ALA A 83 5.36 3.98 4.33
CA ALA A 83 4.03 4.32 4.82
C ALA A 83 3.65 3.50 6.08
N LEU A 84 3.99 2.21 6.13
CA LEU A 84 3.73 1.37 7.30
C LEU A 84 4.61 1.76 8.50
N PHE A 85 5.87 2.15 8.28
CA PHE A 85 6.76 2.67 9.32
C PHE A 85 6.29 4.04 9.84
N GLU A 86 6.00 4.99 8.97
CA GLU A 86 5.50 6.33 9.32
C GLU A 86 4.22 6.26 10.14
N GLN A 87 3.32 5.34 9.78
CA GLN A 87 2.07 5.13 10.49
C GLN A 87 2.23 4.28 11.76
N GLY A 88 3.45 3.86 12.11
CA GLY A 88 3.75 3.09 13.33
C GLY A 88 3.13 1.70 13.33
N VAL A 89 2.87 1.12 12.14
CA VAL A 89 2.44 -0.27 11.98
C VAL A 89 3.64 -1.20 12.12
N LEU A 90 4.73 -0.86 11.45
CA LEU A 90 6.02 -1.55 11.59
C LEU A 90 6.91 -0.79 12.58
N LYS A 91 7.81 -1.51 13.25
CA LYS A 91 8.85 -0.95 14.11
C LYS A 91 10.19 -0.96 13.37
N PRO A 92 11.01 0.09 13.48
CA PRO A 92 12.32 0.18 12.85
C PRO A 92 13.28 -0.92 13.34
#